data_AF-A0A2D7XWP6-F1
#
_entry.id   AF-A0A2D7XWP6-F1
#
_cell.length_a   1.000
_cell.length_b   1.000
_cell.length_c   1.000
_cell.angle_alpha   90.00
_cell.angle_beta   90.00
_cell.angle_gamma   90.00
#
_symmetry.space_group_name_H-M   'P 1'
#
loop_
_entity.id
_entity.type
_entity.pdbx_description
1 polymer ?
#
loop_
_entity_poly.entity_id
_entity_poly.type
_entity_poly.pdbx_seq_one_letter_code
_entity_poly.pdbx_strand_id
1 'polypeptide(L)'
;MSNIVNNETLEAKVSSIAKLADSWVVTELRAANTKLYSLLTSCMNLCEEIQDNHAYRIELNELLKKENVRLNGQASMRAKVVRLCFPSLKTRWSAYTRVLEAANSAGIGSAELAEWIENEGGIEAIRLGAKPSSDDNGDKYTPLANEKLRSIRTPVKISLGDQSSRHNCDVVVLGHVNSDGTVELYEAVANERLVNEFKMELGKTLFEREDANRTVQTHKQQRKVISKPTEPATESKDEQAA
;
A
#
# COMPACT_ATOMS: atom_id res chain seq x y z
N MET A 1 -1.55 41.09 37.22
CA MET A 1 -1.75 39.63 37.38
C MET A 1 -1.50 38.99 36.03
N SER A 2 -0.36 38.33 35.87
CA SER A 2 0.15 37.82 34.60
C SER A 2 -0.62 36.58 34.16
N ASN A 3 -1.28 36.64 33.00
CA ASN A 3 -1.99 35.51 32.40
C ASN A 3 -0.99 34.73 31.53
N ILE A 4 -0.30 33.77 32.13
CA ILE A 4 0.65 32.88 31.43
C ILE A 4 -0.17 31.83 30.70
N VAL A 5 -0.47 32.09 29.43
CA VAL A 5 -0.98 31.06 28.52
C VAL A 5 0.21 30.16 28.20
N ASN A 6 0.25 28.96 28.78
CA ASN A 6 1.18 27.89 28.44
C ASN A 6 0.95 27.47 26.98
N ASN A 7 1.54 28.21 26.04
CA ASN A 7 1.53 27.85 24.63
C ASN A 7 2.69 26.90 24.37
N GLU A 8 2.52 25.64 24.78
CA GLU A 8 3.39 24.57 24.28
C GLU A 8 3.30 24.56 22.75
N THR A 9 4.41 24.88 22.09
CA THR A 9 4.54 24.85 20.63
C THR A 9 4.13 23.48 20.10
N LEU A 10 3.41 23.45 18.97
CA LEU A 10 2.97 22.21 18.33
C LEU A 10 4.12 21.20 18.15
N GLU A 11 5.32 21.69 17.82
CA GLU A 11 6.54 20.89 17.70
C GLU A 11 6.89 20.13 18.99
N ALA A 12 6.75 20.75 20.15
CA ALA A 12 7.00 20.11 21.44
C ALA A 12 5.98 19.00 21.73
N LYS A 13 4.71 19.22 21.36
CA LYS A 13 3.64 18.23 21.52
C LYS A 13 3.81 17.04 20.57
N VAL A 14 4.17 17.29 19.31
CA VAL A 14 4.44 16.22 18.36
C VAL A 14 5.68 15.43 18.78
N SER A 15 6.74 16.11 19.22
CA SER A 15 7.95 15.44 19.71
C SER A 15 7.69 14.58 20.94
N SER A 16 6.87 15.03 21.89
CA SER A 16 6.53 14.23 23.07
C SER A 16 5.69 13.00 22.70
N ILE A 17 4.71 13.14 21.80
CA ILE A 17 3.91 12.01 21.29
C ILE A 17 4.80 11.03 20.52
N ALA A 18 5.72 11.51 19.67
CA ALA A 18 6.63 10.66 18.92
C ALA A 18 7.51 9.80 19.86
N LYS A 19 8.05 10.40 20.93
CA LYS A 19 8.83 9.65 21.93
C LYS A 19 8.00 8.60 22.67
N LEU A 20 6.74 8.91 22.99
CA LEU A 20 5.82 7.95 23.60
C LEU A 20 5.51 6.80 22.64
N ALA A 21 5.30 7.11 21.36
CA ALA A 21 5.08 6.12 20.31
C ALA A 21 6.31 5.21 20.14
N ASP A 22 7.52 5.77 20.08
CA ASP A 22 8.77 5.00 19.98
C ASP A 22 8.95 4.07 21.18
N SER A 23 8.69 4.57 22.40
CA SER A 23 8.73 3.76 23.61
C SER A 23 7.74 2.62 23.56
N TRP A 24 6.50 2.88 23.13
CA TRP A 24 5.46 1.85 22.99
C TRP A 24 5.82 0.79 21.95
N VAL A 25 6.39 1.20 20.80
CA VAL A 25 6.84 0.28 19.74
C VAL A 25 7.94 -0.67 20.26
N VAL A 26 8.94 -0.13 20.94
CA VAL A 26 10.11 -0.91 21.40
C VAL A 26 9.75 -1.83 22.56
N THR A 27 8.81 -1.45 23.42
CA THR A 27 8.47 -2.20 24.63
C THR A 27 7.25 -3.08 24.44
N GLU A 28 6.06 -2.49 24.43
CA GLU A 28 4.78 -3.20 24.46
C GLU A 28 4.50 -3.92 23.15
N LEU A 29 4.66 -3.24 22.01
CA LEU A 29 4.36 -3.83 20.71
C LEU A 29 5.32 -4.99 20.42
N ARG A 30 6.62 -4.81 20.68
CA ARG A 30 7.62 -5.88 20.54
C ARG A 30 7.27 -7.07 21.43
N ALA A 31 6.99 -6.84 22.72
CA ALA A 31 6.62 -7.91 23.65
C ALA A 31 5.33 -8.64 23.24
N ALA A 32 4.33 -7.93 22.72
CA ALA A 32 3.10 -8.52 22.20
C ALA A 32 3.38 -9.40 20.97
N ASN A 33 4.23 -8.94 20.05
CA ASN A 33 4.64 -9.72 18.87
C ASN A 33 5.43 -10.96 19.27
N THR A 34 6.36 -10.87 20.21
CA THR A 34 7.09 -12.04 20.73
C THR A 34 6.14 -13.11 21.30
N LYS A 35 5.12 -12.69 22.07
CA LYS A 35 4.10 -13.63 22.57
C LYS A 35 3.27 -14.23 21.45
N LEU A 36 2.91 -13.44 20.43
CA LEU A 36 2.19 -13.94 19.26
C LEU A 36 3.02 -15.00 18.52
N TYR A 37 4.32 -14.80 18.35
CA TYR A 37 5.19 -15.74 17.65
C TYR A 37 5.37 -17.04 18.45
N SER A 38 5.40 -16.98 19.79
CA SER A 38 5.43 -18.20 20.61
C SER A 38 4.12 -19.00 20.53
N LEU A 39 2.97 -18.31 20.43
CA LEU A 39 1.68 -18.97 20.19
C LEU A 39 1.62 -19.63 18.81
N LEU A 40 2.12 -18.97 17.77
CA LEU A 40 2.23 -19.55 16.42
C LEU A 40 3.18 -20.76 16.40
N THR A 41 4.28 -20.69 17.15
CA THR A 41 5.22 -21.81 17.35
C THR A 41 4.50 -23.01 17.98
N SER A 42 3.70 -22.77 19.01
CA SER A 42 2.88 -23.81 19.65
C SER A 42 1.86 -24.41 18.67
N CYS A 43 1.27 -23.58 17.79
CA CYS A 43 0.38 -24.08 16.74
C CYS A 43 1.11 -24.94 15.71
N MET A 44 2.37 -24.59 15.37
CA MET A 44 3.20 -25.37 14.45
C MET A 44 3.58 -26.72 15.05
N ASN A 45 4.02 -26.76 16.31
CA ASN A 45 4.25 -27.98 17.07
C ASN A 45 3.04 -28.91 17.02
N LEU A 46 1.85 -28.37 17.32
CA LEU A 46 0.61 -29.14 17.26
C LEU A 46 0.31 -29.65 15.84
N CYS A 47 0.61 -28.87 14.81
CA CYS A 47 0.47 -29.33 13.43
C CYS A 47 1.41 -30.50 13.10
N GLU A 48 2.65 -30.47 13.60
CA GLU A 48 3.63 -31.55 13.44
C GLU A 48 3.15 -32.83 14.14
N GLU A 49 2.69 -32.72 15.39
CA GLU A 49 2.13 -33.86 16.15
C GLU A 49 0.90 -34.49 15.46
N ILE A 50 -0.02 -33.65 14.95
CA ILE A 50 -1.19 -34.12 14.21
C ILE A 50 -0.77 -34.74 12.86
N GLN A 51 0.32 -34.27 12.26
CA GLN A 51 0.83 -34.85 11.03
C GLN A 51 1.27 -36.30 11.26
N ASP A 52 1.96 -36.58 12.37
CA ASP A 52 2.52 -37.90 12.62
C ASP A 52 1.49 -38.88 13.21
N ASN A 53 0.44 -38.37 13.87
CA ASN A 53 -0.57 -39.20 14.53
C ASN A 53 -1.95 -39.17 13.84
N HIS A 54 -2.33 -40.29 13.23
CA HIS A 54 -3.64 -40.44 12.58
C HIS A 54 -4.84 -40.24 13.54
N ALA A 55 -4.72 -40.66 14.82
CA ALA A 55 -5.79 -40.50 15.79
C ALA A 55 -6.09 -39.01 16.04
N TYR A 56 -5.05 -38.18 16.14
CA TYR A 56 -5.19 -36.73 16.33
C TYR A 56 -5.83 -36.04 15.13
N ARG A 57 -5.66 -36.57 13.91
CA ARG A 57 -6.35 -36.04 12.72
C ARG A 57 -7.86 -36.26 12.81
N ILE A 58 -8.30 -37.40 13.35
CA ILE A 58 -9.73 -37.69 13.57
C ILE A 58 -10.26 -36.75 14.65
N GLU A 59 -9.59 -36.72 15.81
CA GLU A 59 -9.97 -35.91 16.96
C GLU A 59 -10.05 -34.42 16.62
N LEU A 60 -9.12 -33.90 15.81
CA LEU A 60 -9.15 -32.52 15.31
C LEU A 60 -10.48 -32.22 14.58
N ASN A 61 -10.94 -33.13 13.72
CA ASN A 61 -12.20 -32.95 12.99
C ASN A 61 -13.42 -33.04 13.91
N GLU A 62 -13.35 -33.82 14.99
CA GLU A 62 -14.41 -33.90 16.01
C GLU A 62 -14.48 -32.61 16.84
N LEU A 63 -13.32 -32.10 17.27
CA LEU A 63 -13.22 -30.81 17.98
C LEU A 63 -13.77 -29.66 17.13
N LEU A 64 -13.48 -29.63 15.83
CA LEU A 64 -14.04 -28.62 14.92
C LEU A 64 -15.58 -28.67 14.84
N LYS A 65 -16.17 -29.87 14.87
CA LYS A 65 -17.63 -30.04 14.90
C LYS A 65 -18.21 -29.57 16.23
N LYS A 66 -17.57 -29.93 17.35
CA LYS A 66 -17.98 -29.53 18.69
C LYS A 66 -17.99 -28.01 18.87
N GLU A 67 -16.95 -27.34 18.38
CA GLU A 67 -16.80 -25.87 18.46
C GLU A 67 -17.57 -25.12 17.36
N ASN A 68 -18.35 -25.82 16.53
CA ASN A 68 -19.14 -25.25 15.43
C ASN A 68 -18.32 -24.35 14.48
N VAL A 69 -17.06 -24.73 14.25
CA VAL A 69 -16.15 -23.98 13.36
C VAL A 69 -16.50 -24.31 11.93
N ARG A 70 -17.10 -23.35 11.22
CA ARG A 70 -17.41 -23.50 9.80
C ARG A 70 -16.13 -23.55 8.98
N LEU A 71 -15.89 -24.68 8.33
CA LEU A 71 -14.79 -24.87 7.38
C LEU A 71 -15.34 -24.96 5.96
N ASN A 72 -14.64 -24.33 5.03
CA ASN A 72 -14.84 -24.64 3.61
C ASN A 72 -14.21 -26.02 3.36
N GLY A 73 -14.80 -26.83 2.47
CA GLY A 73 -14.47 -28.27 2.33
C GLY A 73 -13.03 -28.62 1.97
N GLN A 74 -12.15 -27.64 1.76
CA GLN A 74 -10.72 -27.80 1.43
C GLN A 74 -9.80 -27.03 2.39
N ALA A 75 -10.19 -26.83 3.65
CA ALA A 75 -9.33 -26.18 4.63
C ALA A 75 -8.11 -27.05 4.99
N SER A 76 -6.91 -26.47 4.91
CA SER A 76 -5.66 -27.14 5.30
C SER A 76 -5.64 -27.47 6.79
N MET A 77 -4.84 -28.47 7.20
CA MET A 77 -4.66 -28.83 8.61
C MET A 77 -4.22 -27.64 9.46
N ARG A 78 -3.31 -26.83 8.93
CA ARG A 78 -2.86 -25.57 9.55
C ARG A 78 -4.01 -24.58 9.72
N ALA A 79 -4.86 -24.42 8.72
CA ALA A 79 -6.06 -23.57 8.81
C ALA A 79 -7.03 -24.06 9.89
N LYS A 80 -7.17 -25.37 10.06
CA LYS A 80 -8.01 -25.99 11.10
C LYS A 80 -7.48 -25.67 12.50
N VAL A 81 -6.18 -25.88 12.72
CA VAL A 81 -5.51 -25.59 13.99
C VAL A 81 -5.60 -24.10 14.35
N VAL A 82 -5.28 -23.20 13.41
CA VAL A 82 -5.36 -21.75 13.63
C VAL A 82 -6.78 -21.31 14.02
N ARG A 83 -7.82 -21.85 13.39
CA ARG A 83 -9.21 -21.50 13.71
C ARG A 83 -9.65 -21.95 15.10
N LEU A 84 -9.14 -23.10 15.56
CA LEU A 84 -9.40 -23.60 16.91
C LEU A 84 -8.63 -22.81 17.97
N CYS A 85 -7.36 -22.51 17.73
CA CYS A 85 -6.52 -21.80 18.70
C CYS A 85 -6.86 -20.31 18.80
N PHE A 86 -7.40 -19.69 17.73
CA PHE A 86 -7.68 -18.26 17.68
C PHE A 86 -9.14 -17.93 17.31
N PRO A 87 -10.15 -18.40 18.07
CA PRO A 87 -11.56 -18.26 17.69
C PRO A 87 -12.03 -16.80 17.52
N SER A 88 -11.44 -15.88 18.30
CA SER A 88 -11.79 -14.45 18.30
C SER A 88 -11.13 -13.63 17.18
N LEU A 89 -10.11 -14.15 16.50
CA LEU A 89 -9.28 -13.40 15.53
C LEU A 89 -9.58 -13.78 14.08
N LYS A 90 -10.86 -13.77 13.70
CA LYS A 90 -11.34 -14.23 12.39
C LYS A 90 -10.66 -13.55 11.20
N THR A 91 -10.36 -12.26 11.32
CA THR A 91 -9.71 -11.45 10.27
C THR A 91 -8.23 -11.80 10.09
N ARG A 92 -7.60 -12.43 11.08
CA ARG A 92 -6.17 -12.80 11.08
C ARG A 92 -5.93 -14.27 10.74
N TRP A 93 -6.96 -15.10 10.69
CA TRP A 93 -6.84 -16.53 10.37
C TRP A 93 -6.08 -16.81 9.09
N SER A 94 -6.38 -16.06 8.02
CA SER A 94 -5.72 -16.23 6.73
C SER A 94 -4.22 -15.87 6.80
N ALA A 95 -3.88 -14.78 7.50
CA ALA A 95 -2.50 -14.36 7.70
C ALA A 95 -1.69 -15.42 8.45
N TYR A 96 -2.21 -15.90 9.59
CA TYR A 96 -1.51 -16.89 10.41
C TYR A 96 -1.39 -18.25 9.70
N THR A 97 -2.46 -18.68 9.03
CA THR A 97 -2.41 -19.89 8.20
C THR A 97 -1.31 -19.78 7.14
N ARG A 98 -1.21 -18.63 6.48
CA ARG A 98 -0.22 -18.39 5.43
C ARG A 98 1.21 -18.38 5.96
N VAL A 99 1.44 -17.84 7.16
CA VAL A 99 2.75 -17.92 7.83
C VAL A 99 3.15 -19.37 8.08
N LEU A 100 2.25 -20.20 8.64
CA LEU A 100 2.54 -21.61 8.90
C LEU A 100 2.76 -22.42 7.61
N GLU A 101 2.02 -22.10 6.55
CA GLU A 101 2.19 -22.74 5.24
C GLU A 101 3.51 -22.32 4.56
N ALA A 102 3.89 -21.04 4.67
CA ALA A 102 5.15 -20.53 4.17
C ALA A 102 6.35 -21.15 4.90
N ALA A 103 6.31 -21.19 6.23
CA ALA A 103 7.33 -21.85 7.06
C ALA A 103 7.49 -23.33 6.67
N ASN A 104 6.38 -24.08 6.56
CA ASN A 104 6.43 -25.47 6.13
C ASN A 104 6.98 -25.65 4.71
N SER A 105 6.69 -24.72 3.79
CA SER A 105 7.22 -24.77 2.43
C SER A 105 8.72 -24.45 2.39
N ALA A 106 9.21 -23.64 3.34
CA ALA A 106 10.62 -23.35 3.54
C ALA A 106 11.37 -24.43 4.36
N GLY A 107 10.67 -25.47 4.83
CA GLY A 107 11.25 -26.52 5.67
C GLY A 107 11.56 -26.09 7.10
N ILE A 108 10.99 -24.95 7.54
CA ILE A 108 11.17 -24.42 8.90
C ILE A 108 10.22 -25.15 9.85
N GLY A 109 10.80 -25.78 10.86
CA GLY A 109 10.06 -26.44 11.93
C GLY A 109 9.61 -25.46 13.01
N SER A 110 8.79 -25.97 13.93
CA SER A 110 8.33 -25.26 15.12
C SER A 110 9.44 -24.56 15.93
N ALA A 111 10.57 -25.22 16.18
CA ALA A 111 11.66 -24.69 17.01
C ALA A 111 12.26 -23.37 16.47
N GLU A 112 12.31 -23.22 15.16
CA GLU A 112 12.94 -22.08 14.47
C GLU A 112 11.92 -21.04 14.01
N LEU A 113 10.63 -21.31 14.17
CA LEU A 113 9.56 -20.50 13.59
C LEU A 113 9.57 -19.05 14.08
N ALA A 114 9.74 -18.83 15.39
CA ALA A 114 9.66 -17.49 15.96
C ALA A 114 10.80 -16.58 15.45
N GLU A 115 12.02 -17.13 15.38
CA GLU A 115 13.19 -16.44 14.83
C GLU A 115 13.03 -16.21 13.33
N TRP A 116 12.54 -17.22 12.60
CA TRP A 116 12.28 -17.09 11.17
C TRP A 116 11.27 -15.97 10.87
N ILE A 117 10.18 -15.86 11.64
CA ILE A 117 9.19 -14.78 11.47
C ILE A 117 9.83 -13.39 11.71
N GLU A 118 10.70 -13.26 12.71
CA GLU A 118 11.40 -12.00 12.98
C GLU A 118 12.36 -11.63 11.82
N ASN A 119 13.10 -12.62 11.30
CA ASN A 119 14.04 -12.45 10.19
C ASN A 119 13.34 -12.08 8.86
N GLU A 120 12.14 -12.59 8.62
CA GLU A 120 11.33 -12.24 7.44
C GLU A 120 10.64 -10.87 7.56
N GLY A 121 10.85 -10.11 8.65
CA GLY A 121 10.22 -8.81 8.86
C GLY A 121 8.78 -8.89 9.37
N GLY A 122 8.39 -10.04 9.94
CA GLY A 122 7.12 -10.26 10.61
C GLY A 122 6.01 -10.83 9.73
N ILE A 123 4.84 -10.99 10.34
CA ILE A 123 3.68 -11.69 9.74
C ILE A 123 3.19 -11.03 8.45
N GLU A 124 3.14 -9.69 8.40
CA GLU A 124 2.64 -8.98 7.23
C GLU A 124 3.59 -9.09 6.03
N ALA A 125 4.91 -9.09 6.26
CA ALA A 125 5.91 -9.28 5.21
C ALA A 125 5.77 -10.66 4.55
N ILE A 126 5.68 -11.72 5.36
CA ILE A 126 5.43 -13.09 4.90
C ILE A 126 4.08 -13.19 4.18
N ARG A 127 3.02 -12.55 4.69
CA ARG A 127 1.69 -12.58 4.08
C ARG A 127 1.68 -11.96 2.69
N LEU A 128 2.40 -10.84 2.53
CA LEU A 128 2.54 -10.15 1.25
C LEU A 128 3.41 -10.94 0.26
N GLY A 129 4.09 -12.00 0.70
CA GLY A 129 5.05 -12.74 -0.13
C GLY A 129 6.24 -11.87 -0.51
N ALA A 130 6.47 -10.78 0.24
CA ALA A 130 7.70 -10.04 0.16
C ALA A 130 8.74 -10.98 0.75
N LYS A 131 9.58 -11.57 -0.13
CA LYS A 131 10.91 -11.97 0.33
C LYS A 131 11.49 -10.75 1.05
N PRO A 132 12.24 -10.88 2.16
CA PRO A 132 13.20 -9.85 2.50
C PRO A 132 13.94 -9.64 1.19
N SER A 133 13.82 -8.43 0.64
CA SER A 133 14.61 -8.12 -0.53
C SER A 133 16.03 -8.35 -0.06
N SER A 134 16.66 -9.40 -0.58
CA SER A 134 18.12 -9.54 -0.56
C SER A 134 18.80 -8.37 -1.32
N ASP A 135 18.01 -7.41 -1.77
CA ASP A 135 18.39 -6.03 -1.96
C ASP A 135 18.19 -5.21 -0.66
N ASP A 136 19.21 -5.26 0.20
CA ASP A 136 19.69 -4.12 0.99
C ASP A 136 20.19 -2.94 0.09
N ASN A 137 19.76 -2.92 -1.18
CA ASN A 137 20.12 -1.94 -2.18
C ASN A 137 19.13 -0.77 -2.17
N GLY A 138 17.86 -1.00 -1.85
CA GLY A 138 16.89 0.09 -1.65
C GLY A 138 17.34 1.04 -0.54
N ASP A 139 17.73 0.48 0.61
CA ASP A 139 18.13 1.26 1.79
C ASP A 139 19.55 1.84 1.71
N LYS A 140 20.44 1.34 0.85
CA LYS A 140 21.77 1.96 0.67
C LYS A 140 21.77 3.12 -0.35
N TYR A 141 20.90 3.09 -1.35
CA TYR A 141 20.86 4.14 -2.39
C TYR A 141 19.90 5.27 -2.03
N THR A 142 18.85 5.00 -1.25
CA THR A 142 17.85 6.01 -0.85
C THR A 142 18.43 7.13 0.03
N PRO A 143 19.29 6.85 1.04
CA PRO A 143 19.96 7.89 1.83
C PRO A 143 20.92 8.72 0.98
N LEU A 144 21.68 8.08 0.08
CA LEU A 144 22.63 8.76 -0.81
C LEU A 144 21.93 9.65 -1.84
N ALA A 145 20.80 9.19 -2.39
CA ALA A 145 19.93 10.02 -3.20
C ALA A 145 19.40 11.21 -2.39
N ASN A 146 18.83 10.97 -1.20
CA ASN A 146 18.29 12.04 -0.35
C ASN A 146 19.34 13.07 0.09
N GLU A 147 20.57 12.63 0.38
CA GLU A 147 21.69 13.52 0.72
C GLU A 147 22.08 14.39 -0.48
N LYS A 148 22.25 13.78 -1.66
CA LYS A 148 22.55 14.51 -2.90
C LYS A 148 21.44 15.51 -3.23
N LEU A 149 20.18 15.12 -3.10
CA LEU A 149 19.01 15.98 -3.32
C LEU A 149 18.97 17.19 -2.36
N ARG A 150 19.33 17.01 -1.09
CA ARG A 150 19.42 18.11 -0.09
C ARG A 150 20.53 19.12 -0.38
N SER A 151 21.55 18.72 -1.14
CA SER A 151 22.70 19.57 -1.48
C SER A 151 22.50 20.44 -2.73
N ILE A 152 21.47 20.18 -3.53
CA ILE A 152 21.18 20.93 -4.76
C ILE A 152 20.46 22.23 -4.37
N ARG A 153 21.14 23.37 -4.51
CA ARG A 153 20.61 24.70 -4.15
C ARG A 153 20.43 25.68 -5.31
N THR A 154 20.62 25.26 -6.56
CA THR A 154 20.52 26.14 -7.75
C THR A 154 20.25 25.32 -9.02
N PRO A 155 19.64 25.89 -10.08
CA PRO A 155 19.25 25.14 -11.27
C PRO A 155 20.47 24.56 -11.98
N VAL A 156 20.57 23.23 -12.00
CA VAL A 156 21.70 22.52 -12.58
C VAL A 156 21.42 22.23 -14.06
N LYS A 157 22.35 22.59 -14.95
CA LYS A 157 22.47 21.95 -16.27
C LYS A 157 22.82 20.48 -16.04
N ILE A 158 21.86 19.59 -16.18
CA ILE A 158 22.04 18.15 -15.95
C ILE A 158 22.82 17.57 -17.13
N SER A 159 24.11 17.28 -16.93
CA SER A 159 24.85 16.40 -17.84
C SER A 159 24.56 14.96 -17.42
N LEU A 160 23.79 14.25 -18.25
CA LEU A 160 23.81 12.79 -18.24
C LEU A 160 25.28 12.40 -18.49
N GLY A 161 25.95 11.75 -17.54
CA GLY A 161 27.40 11.46 -17.58
C GLY A 161 27.83 10.60 -18.78
N ASP A 162 28.73 9.63 -18.57
CA ASP A 162 29.30 8.80 -19.65
C ASP A 162 28.31 7.77 -20.26
N GLN A 163 27.03 8.12 -20.39
CA GLN A 163 25.99 7.43 -21.15
C GLN A 163 26.07 7.80 -22.64
N SER A 164 27.30 7.93 -23.14
CA SER A 164 27.70 8.43 -24.46
C SER A 164 27.27 7.52 -25.63
N SER A 165 26.50 6.47 -25.38
CA SER A 165 25.98 5.55 -26.40
C SER A 165 24.49 5.70 -26.71
N ARG A 166 23.72 6.51 -25.96
CA ARG A 166 22.28 6.73 -26.20
C ARG A 166 22.00 8.15 -26.68
N HIS A 167 22.29 8.41 -27.95
CA HIS A 167 21.75 9.58 -28.63
C HIS A 167 20.24 9.36 -28.88
N ASN A 168 19.42 10.40 -28.69
CA ASN A 168 17.98 10.38 -28.95
C ASN A 168 17.17 9.43 -28.04
N CYS A 169 17.32 9.54 -26.71
CA CYS A 169 16.52 8.78 -25.74
C CYS A 169 15.69 9.70 -24.83
N ASP A 170 14.52 9.23 -24.43
CA ASP A 170 13.68 9.89 -23.43
C ASP A 170 14.23 9.65 -22.03
N VAL A 171 14.11 10.65 -21.15
CA VAL A 171 14.57 10.60 -19.76
C VAL A 171 13.47 11.07 -18.82
N VAL A 172 13.48 10.58 -17.58
CA VAL A 172 12.60 11.06 -16.51
C VAL A 172 13.38 12.00 -15.60
N VAL A 173 12.82 13.18 -15.31
CA VAL A 173 13.43 14.16 -14.40
C VAL A 173 12.64 14.18 -13.10
N LEU A 174 13.35 14.07 -11.97
CA LEU A 174 12.75 14.28 -10.65
C LEU A 174 12.78 15.77 -10.32
N GLY A 175 11.63 16.33 -9.93
CA GLY A 175 11.55 17.70 -9.45
C GLY A 175 10.74 17.84 -8.16
N HIS A 176 11.01 18.89 -7.41
CA HIS A 176 10.30 19.26 -6.19
C HIS A 176 9.50 20.53 -6.41
N VAL A 177 8.24 20.52 -5.97
CA VAL A 177 7.38 21.70 -5.98
C VAL A 177 7.58 22.45 -4.67
N ASN A 178 8.11 23.66 -4.75
CA ASN A 178 8.28 24.55 -3.62
C ASN A 178 6.94 25.09 -3.11
N SER A 179 6.94 25.59 -1.87
CA SER A 179 5.74 26.19 -1.25
C SER A 179 5.20 27.42 -1.98
N ASP A 180 6.01 28.06 -2.82
CA ASP A 180 5.64 29.21 -3.66
C ASP A 180 5.09 28.80 -5.05
N GLY A 181 5.00 27.49 -5.32
CA GLY A 181 4.52 26.94 -6.58
C GLY A 181 5.58 26.83 -7.69
N THR A 182 6.83 27.21 -7.41
CA THR A 182 7.95 26.98 -8.33
C THR A 182 8.40 25.51 -8.28
N VAL A 183 9.02 25.02 -9.36
CA VAL A 183 9.51 23.62 -9.44
C VAL A 183 11.02 23.61 -9.62
N GLU A 184 11.73 22.97 -8.69
CA GLU A 184 13.17 22.71 -8.77
C GLU A 184 13.41 21.33 -9.38
N LEU A 185 14.29 21.26 -10.39
CA LEU A 185 14.67 19.99 -11.02
C LEU A 185 15.96 19.48 -10.39
N TYR A 186 15.97 18.22 -9.99
CA TYR A 186 17.07 17.64 -9.25
C TYR A 186 18.01 16.80 -10.12
N GLU A 187 17.49 15.81 -10.84
CA GLU A 187 18.31 14.86 -11.60
C GLU A 187 17.50 14.20 -12.72
N ALA A 188 18.18 13.84 -13.81
CA ALA A 188 17.59 13.12 -14.93
C ALA A 188 18.06 11.65 -14.94
N VAL A 189 17.13 10.73 -15.08
CA VAL A 189 17.39 9.29 -15.13
C VAL A 189 16.92 8.74 -16.49
N ALA A 190 17.87 8.19 -17.24
CA ALA A 190 17.64 7.52 -18.52
C ALA A 190 17.35 6.02 -18.30
N ASN A 191 16.17 5.69 -17.81
CA ASN A 191 15.71 4.31 -17.58
C ASN A 191 14.42 4.03 -18.34
N GLU A 192 14.47 3.10 -19.30
CA GLU A 192 13.36 2.78 -20.20
C GLU A 192 12.09 2.32 -19.48
N ARG A 193 12.23 1.58 -18.37
CA ARG A 193 11.08 1.15 -17.56
C ARG A 193 10.36 2.35 -16.95
N LEU A 194 11.11 3.25 -16.32
CA LEU A 194 10.55 4.47 -15.71
C LEU A 194 9.96 5.41 -16.76
N VAL A 195 10.61 5.54 -17.93
CA VAL A 195 10.10 6.31 -19.06
C VAL A 195 8.74 5.78 -19.54
N ASN A 196 8.63 4.46 -19.74
CA ASN A 196 7.38 3.85 -20.20
C ASN A 196 6.27 3.97 -19.15
N GLU A 197 6.59 3.78 -17.87
CA GLU A 197 5.65 3.96 -16.77
C GLU A 197 5.16 5.41 -16.66
N PHE A 198 6.07 6.39 -16.77
CA PHE A 198 5.73 7.81 -16.81
C PHE A 198 4.84 8.16 -18.01
N LYS A 199 5.16 7.66 -19.21
CA LYS A 199 4.33 7.86 -20.42
C LYS A 199 2.93 7.31 -20.26
N MET A 200 2.77 6.14 -19.65
CA MET A 200 1.45 5.57 -19.36
C MET A 200 0.67 6.48 -18.40
N GLU A 201 1.30 6.94 -17.32
CA GLU A 201 0.64 7.78 -16.33
C GLU A 201 0.27 9.16 -16.87
N LEU A 202 1.16 9.77 -17.67
CA LEU A 202 0.86 10.99 -18.40
C LEU A 202 -0.30 10.79 -19.38
N GLY A 203 -0.31 9.67 -20.10
CA GLY A 203 -1.38 9.31 -21.03
C GLY A 203 -2.74 9.22 -20.35
N LYS A 204 -2.83 8.57 -19.18
CA LYS A 204 -4.07 8.53 -18.38
C LYS A 204 -4.53 9.93 -17.97
N THR A 205 -3.60 10.73 -17.43
CA THR A 205 -3.91 12.08 -16.94
C THR A 205 -4.42 12.99 -18.06
N LEU A 206 -3.82 12.90 -19.25
CA LEU A 206 -4.26 13.64 -20.42
C LEU A 206 -5.60 13.15 -20.95
N PHE A 207 -5.80 11.82 -20.99
CA PHE A 207 -7.07 11.22 -21.38
C PHE A 207 -8.22 11.69 -20.48
N GLU A 208 -8.03 11.66 -19.15
CA GLU A 208 -9.01 12.13 -18.17
C GLU A 208 -9.33 13.62 -18.33
N ARG A 209 -8.33 14.45 -18.63
CA ARG A 209 -8.53 15.89 -18.91
C ARG A 209 -9.28 16.14 -20.21
N GLU A 210 -9.00 15.37 -21.26
CA GLU A 210 -9.71 15.48 -22.54
C GLU A 210 -11.16 15.02 -22.42
N ASP A 211 -11.43 13.94 -21.69
CA ASP A 211 -12.79 13.41 -21.48
C ASP A 211 -13.64 14.36 -20.62
N ALA A 212 -13.03 14.96 -19.58
CA ALA A 212 -13.64 16.04 -18.81
C ALA A 212 -13.97 17.26 -19.70
N ASN A 213 -13.07 17.66 -20.60
CA ASN A 213 -13.31 18.76 -21.53
C ASN A 213 -14.42 18.44 -22.55
N ARG A 214 -14.51 17.20 -23.05
CA ARG A 214 -15.59 16.76 -23.95
C ARG A 214 -16.95 16.79 -23.26
N THR A 215 -17.01 16.38 -21.99
CA THR A 215 -18.23 16.38 -21.18
C THR A 215 -18.74 17.79 -20.86
N VAL A 216 -17.82 18.75 -20.66
CA VAL A 216 -18.15 20.17 -20.45
C VAL A 216 -18.60 20.85 -21.76
N GLN A 217 -18.01 20.49 -22.90
CA GLN A 217 -18.43 21.03 -24.21
C GLN A 217 -19.82 20.54 -24.62
N THR A 218 -20.16 19.28 -24.37
CA THR A 218 -21.51 18.72 -24.63
C THR A 218 -22.58 19.40 -23.78
N HIS A 219 -22.31 19.64 -22.48
CA HIS A 219 -23.24 20.38 -21.61
C HIS A 219 -23.44 21.85 -22.02
N LYS A 220 -22.40 22.52 -22.54
CA LYS A 220 -22.53 23.89 -23.08
C LYS A 220 -23.33 23.94 -24.38
N GLN A 221 -23.19 22.94 -25.26
CA GLN A 221 -23.97 22.86 -26.50
C GLN A 221 -25.45 22.57 -26.22
N GLN A 222 -25.78 21.67 -25.29
CA GLN A 222 -27.16 21.39 -24.90
C GLN A 222 -27.86 22.59 -24.24
N ARG A 223 -27.15 23.36 -23.39
CA ARG A 223 -27.70 24.62 -22.82
C ARG A 223 -28.01 25.69 -23.88
N LYS A 224 -27.24 25.75 -24.98
CA LYS A 224 -27.45 26.72 -26.07
C LYS A 224 -28.66 26.37 -26.95
N VAL A 225 -29.06 25.09 -27.00
CA VAL A 225 -30.24 24.63 -27.74
C VAL A 225 -31.53 24.94 -26.97
N ILE A 226 -31.49 24.87 -25.63
CA ILE A 226 -32.67 25.13 -24.76
C ILE A 226 -32.99 26.63 -24.66
N SER A 227 -32.04 27.53 -24.89
CA SER A 227 -32.23 28.99 -24.79
C SER A 227 -32.72 29.68 -26.07
N LYS A 228 -33.09 28.95 -27.13
CA LYS A 228 -33.77 29.56 -28.28
C LYS A 228 -35.24 29.82 -27.90
N PRO A 229 -35.75 31.07 -27.95
CA PRO A 229 -37.15 31.34 -27.64
C PRO A 229 -38.04 30.64 -28.66
N THR A 230 -39.01 29.86 -28.20
CA THR A 230 -40.12 29.38 -29.02
C THR A 230 -41.03 30.56 -29.32
N GLU A 231 -41.01 31.06 -30.55
CA GLU A 231 -41.99 32.06 -31.01
C GLU A 231 -43.41 31.47 -30.93
N PRO A 232 -44.40 32.22 -30.41
CA PRO A 232 -45.77 31.74 -30.30
C PRO A 232 -46.43 31.67 -31.69
N ALA A 233 -47.16 30.58 -31.93
CA ALA A 233 -48.00 30.41 -33.11
C ALA A 233 -49.08 31.50 -33.15
N THR A 234 -49.00 32.39 -34.14
CA THR A 234 -50.09 33.32 -34.48
C THR A 234 -50.94 32.72 -35.60
N GLU A 235 -52.20 32.46 -35.23
CA GLU A 235 -53.34 32.14 -36.09
C GLU A 235 -53.45 33.04 -37.32
N SER A 236 -53.70 32.40 -38.46
CA SER A 236 -54.19 33.02 -39.68
C SER A 236 -55.63 33.52 -39.49
N LYS A 237 -55.86 34.81 -39.77
CA LYS A 237 -57.16 35.29 -40.24
C LYS A 237 -56.97 36.02 -41.57
N ASP A 238 -57.95 35.77 -42.42
CA ASP A 238 -58.08 36.02 -43.85
C ASP A 238 -57.79 37.45 -44.33
N GLU A 239 -57.53 37.60 -45.64
CA GLU A 239 -58.44 38.27 -46.59
C GLU A 239 -57.68 38.96 -47.74
N GLN A 240 -57.73 38.36 -48.95
CA GLN A 240 -57.59 39.09 -50.21
C GLN A 240 -58.75 38.72 -51.14
N ALA A 241 -59.64 39.69 -51.30
CA ALA A 241 -60.30 40.11 -52.53
C ALA A 241 -60.88 39.04 -53.48
N ALA A 242 -62.21 38.94 -53.46
CA ALA A 242 -63.05 39.16 -54.65
C ALA A 242 -64.42 39.70 -54.22
#